data_AF-A0A955ZE39-F1
#
_entry.id   AF-A0A955ZE39-F1
#
_cell.length_a   1.000
_cell.length_b   1.000
_cell.length_c   1.000
_cell.angle_alpha   90.00
_cell.angle_beta   90.00
_cell.angle_gamma   90.00
#
_symmetry.space_group_name_H-M   'P 1'
#
loop_
_entity.id
_entity.type
_entity.pdbx_description
1 polymer ?
#
loop_
_entity_poly.entity_id
_entity_poly.type
_entity_poly.pdbx_seq_one_letter_code
_entity_poly.pdbx_strand_id
1 'polypeptide(L)'
;MRWTWMIAVLALAGSSRADEAPSCGAPGKPPCPLQQWMRVNMAAPMAKGKNEELAEAFDALVAMNPRPKEWHNWNKFAKDGAAAARAGKEHTAESACGHCHRVYRREYNARYRERGVE
;
A
#
# COMPACT_ATOMS: atom_id res chain seq x y z
N MET A 1 -40.59 -30.49 47.24
CA MET A 1 -39.40 -29.68 47.56
C MET A 1 -38.97 -28.90 46.32
N ARG A 2 -38.81 -27.57 46.43
CA ARG A 2 -38.26 -26.70 45.39
C ARG A 2 -36.76 -26.57 45.63
N TRP A 3 -35.91 -27.05 44.72
CA TRP A 3 -34.48 -26.74 44.71
C TRP A 3 -34.14 -26.01 43.42
N THR A 4 -34.14 -24.69 43.54
CA THR A 4 -33.63 -23.74 42.55
C THR A 4 -32.12 -23.70 42.68
N TRP A 5 -31.38 -24.04 41.63
CA TRP A 5 -29.95 -23.71 41.51
C TRP A 5 -29.77 -22.86 40.27
N MET A 6 -29.52 -21.58 40.51
CA MET A 6 -29.10 -20.61 39.51
C MET A 6 -27.63 -20.89 39.15
N ILE A 7 -27.38 -21.26 37.89
CA ILE A 7 -26.03 -21.24 37.33
C ILE A 7 -25.86 -19.88 36.65
N ALA A 8 -25.04 -19.03 37.25
CA ALA A 8 -24.65 -17.75 36.71
C ALA A 8 -23.76 -17.97 35.46
N VAL A 9 -24.23 -17.48 34.31
CA VAL A 9 -23.43 -17.41 33.08
C VAL A 9 -22.58 -16.14 33.17
N LEU A 10 -21.31 -16.29 33.54
CA LEU A 10 -20.29 -15.24 33.33
C LEU A 10 -19.91 -15.22 31.85
N ALA A 11 -20.63 -14.43 31.07
CA ALA A 11 -20.20 -14.05 29.74
C ALA A 11 -19.00 -13.09 29.86
N LEU A 12 -17.79 -13.62 29.69
CA LEU A 12 -16.61 -12.82 29.37
C LEU A 12 -16.85 -12.21 27.98
N ALA A 13 -17.44 -11.02 27.96
CA ALA A 13 -17.49 -10.16 26.78
C ALA A 13 -16.06 -9.75 26.42
N GLY A 14 -15.39 -10.59 25.63
CA GLY A 14 -14.24 -10.15 24.85
C GLY A 14 -14.73 -9.10 23.87
N SER A 15 -14.43 -7.82 24.12
CA SER A 15 -14.55 -6.78 23.11
C SER A 15 -13.55 -7.07 22.00
N SER A 16 -13.98 -7.87 21.02
CA SER A 16 -13.43 -7.77 19.68
C SER A 16 -13.64 -6.32 19.25
N ARG A 17 -12.56 -5.53 19.16
CA ARG A 17 -12.57 -4.35 18.29
C ARG A 17 -13.01 -4.88 16.94
N ALA A 18 -14.23 -4.57 16.54
CA ALA A 18 -14.63 -4.75 15.16
C ALA A 18 -13.60 -3.96 14.34
N ASP A 19 -12.84 -4.66 13.49
CA ASP A 19 -11.99 -4.02 12.50
C ASP A 19 -12.89 -3.10 11.66
N GLU A 20 -12.80 -1.80 11.93
CA GLU A 20 -13.57 -0.81 11.20
C GLU A 20 -13.18 -0.91 9.73
N ALA A 21 -14.20 -1.00 8.86
CA ALA A 21 -13.95 -1.20 7.45
C ALA A 21 -13.09 -0.04 6.91
N PRO A 22 -12.07 -0.32 6.08
CA PRO A 22 -11.18 0.72 5.58
C PRO A 22 -11.97 1.79 4.82
N SER A 23 -11.72 3.06 5.13
CA SER A 23 -12.44 4.19 4.53
C SER A 23 -12.15 4.35 3.03
N CYS A 24 -10.99 3.85 2.56
CA CYS A 24 -10.50 3.99 1.20
C CYS A 24 -9.89 2.70 0.61
N GLY A 25 -9.75 2.70 -0.72
CA GLY A 25 -8.95 1.78 -1.52
C GLY A 25 -9.49 0.35 -1.67
N ALA A 26 -10.63 0.05 -1.06
CA ALA A 26 -11.46 -1.11 -1.40
C ALA A 26 -12.28 -0.85 -2.69
N PRO A 27 -12.74 -1.89 -3.40
CA PRO A 27 -13.68 -1.73 -4.50
C PRO A 27 -14.91 -0.90 -4.10
N GLY A 28 -15.31 0.07 -4.91
CA GLY A 28 -16.43 0.97 -4.61
C GLY A 28 -16.13 2.07 -3.58
N LYS A 29 -14.91 2.12 -3.02
CA LYS A 29 -14.45 3.22 -2.16
C LYS A 29 -13.53 4.17 -2.93
N PRO A 30 -13.41 5.44 -2.50
CA PRO A 30 -12.41 6.34 -3.06
C PRO A 30 -11.00 5.74 -2.89
N PRO A 31 -10.06 6.04 -3.79
CA PRO A 31 -8.69 5.59 -3.64
C PRO A 31 -8.04 6.19 -2.41
N CYS A 32 -7.19 5.41 -1.76
CA CYS A 32 -6.34 5.91 -0.69
C CYS A 32 -5.26 6.87 -1.24
N PRO A 33 -4.66 7.75 -0.42
CA PRO A 33 -3.74 8.79 -0.92
C PRO A 33 -2.60 8.24 -1.80
N LEU A 34 -1.80 7.29 -1.30
CA LEU A 34 -0.74 6.69 -2.13
C LEU A 34 -1.31 5.93 -3.33
N GLN A 35 -2.44 5.24 -3.19
CA GLN A 35 -3.06 4.52 -4.30
C GLN A 35 -3.48 5.47 -5.43
N GLN A 36 -4.05 6.63 -5.08
CA GLN A 36 -4.41 7.66 -6.04
C GLN A 36 -3.16 8.20 -6.73
N TRP A 37 -2.14 8.55 -5.95
CA TRP A 37 -0.87 9.05 -6.46
C TRP A 37 -0.22 8.05 -7.43
N MET A 38 -0.18 6.77 -7.07
CA MET A 38 0.38 5.69 -7.91
C MET A 38 -0.39 5.52 -9.23
N ARG A 39 -1.71 5.62 -9.21
CA ARG A 39 -2.54 5.52 -10.42
C ARG A 39 -2.24 6.65 -11.41
N VAL A 40 -2.11 7.87 -10.90
CA VAL A 40 -1.88 9.07 -11.71
C VAL A 40 -0.45 9.14 -12.22
N ASN A 41 0.53 8.93 -11.33
CA ASN A 41 1.94 9.24 -11.63
C ASN A 41 2.74 8.03 -12.11
N MET A 42 2.28 6.80 -11.85
CA MET A 42 3.01 5.60 -12.29
C MET A 42 2.23 4.78 -13.29
N ALA A 43 1.02 4.34 -12.93
CA ALA A 43 0.24 3.45 -13.80
C ALA A 43 -0.16 4.13 -15.12
N ALA A 44 -0.57 5.40 -15.08
CA ALA A 44 -0.98 6.13 -16.29
C ALA A 44 0.20 6.43 -17.24
N PRO A 45 1.38 6.91 -16.79
CA PRO A 45 2.56 7.03 -17.66
C PRO A 45 3.05 5.70 -18.22
N MET A 46 3.10 4.65 -17.40
CA MET A 46 3.45 3.29 -17.84
C MET A 46 2.54 2.81 -18.99
N ALA A 47 1.22 2.93 -18.82
CA ALA A 47 0.26 2.52 -19.84
C ALA A 47 0.34 3.33 -21.15
N LYS A 48 0.97 4.51 -21.12
CA LYS A 48 1.11 5.41 -22.27
C LYS A 48 2.52 5.43 -22.86
N GLY A 49 3.46 4.61 -22.34
CA GLY A 49 4.86 4.63 -22.78
C GLY A 49 5.59 5.94 -22.47
N LYS A 50 5.12 6.71 -21.48
CA LYS A 50 5.69 8.01 -21.09
C LYS A 50 6.85 7.79 -20.11
N ASN A 51 7.98 7.37 -20.66
CA ASN A 51 9.13 6.88 -19.91
C ASN A 51 9.80 7.95 -19.04
N GLU A 52 9.88 9.21 -19.49
CA GLU A 52 10.41 10.31 -18.69
C GLU A 52 9.51 10.60 -17.48
N GLU A 53 8.20 10.76 -17.69
CA GLU A 53 7.23 10.97 -16.60
C GLU A 53 7.23 9.82 -15.59
N LEU A 54 7.33 8.57 -16.08
CA LEU A 54 7.43 7.39 -15.23
C LEU A 54 8.72 7.40 -14.39
N ALA A 55 9.86 7.80 -14.97
CA ALA A 55 11.12 7.89 -14.27
C ALA A 55 11.09 8.95 -13.15
N GLU A 56 10.51 10.12 -13.42
CA GLU A 56 10.33 11.17 -12.41
C GLU A 56 9.43 10.71 -11.26
N ALA A 57 8.37 9.98 -11.57
CA ALA A 57 7.51 9.39 -10.56
C ALA A 57 8.26 8.35 -9.70
N PHE A 58 9.07 7.49 -10.31
CA PHE A 58 9.91 6.56 -9.55
C PHE A 58 10.87 7.29 -8.59
N ASP A 59 11.47 8.40 -9.01
CA ASP A 59 12.34 9.18 -8.12
C ASP A 59 11.56 9.80 -6.95
N ALA A 60 10.38 10.38 -7.22
CA ALA A 60 9.51 10.93 -6.18
C ALA A 60 9.05 9.86 -5.19
N LEU A 61 8.84 8.62 -5.65
CA LEU A 61 8.41 7.51 -4.81
C LEU A 61 9.39 7.21 -3.66
N VAL A 62 10.68 7.54 -3.81
CA VAL A 62 11.70 7.36 -2.76
C VAL A 62 11.31 8.11 -1.48
N ALA A 63 10.77 9.32 -1.59
CA ALA A 63 10.35 10.13 -0.44
C ALA A 63 9.11 9.58 0.26
N MET A 64 8.33 8.74 -0.42
CA MET A 64 7.07 8.20 0.10
C MET A 64 7.24 6.93 0.94
N ASN A 65 8.48 6.55 1.24
CA ASN A 65 8.78 5.43 2.12
C ASN A 65 8.46 5.79 3.59
N PRO A 66 7.45 5.16 4.24
CA PRO A 66 7.14 5.45 5.65
C PRO A 66 8.22 4.99 6.64
N ARG A 67 9.12 4.10 6.21
CA ARG A 67 10.03 3.33 7.06
C ARG A 67 11.42 3.30 6.40
N PRO A 68 12.08 4.46 6.21
CA PRO A 68 13.30 4.52 5.40
C PRO A 68 14.48 3.70 5.95
N LYS A 69 14.49 3.40 7.26
CA LYS A 69 15.52 2.57 7.89
C LYS A 69 15.27 1.09 7.67
N GLU A 70 14.01 0.66 7.73
CA GLU A 70 13.63 -0.75 7.67
C GLU A 70 13.34 -1.21 6.23
N TRP A 71 12.74 -0.35 5.43
CA TRP A 71 12.28 -0.64 4.07
C TRP A 71 13.29 -0.15 3.03
N HIS A 72 14.57 -0.49 3.20
CA HIS A 72 15.66 -0.08 2.31
C HIS A 72 15.43 -0.52 0.85
N ASN A 73 14.78 -1.66 0.61
CA ASN A 73 14.48 -2.11 -0.75
C ASN A 73 13.42 -1.25 -1.46
N TRP A 74 12.61 -0.47 -0.73
CA TRP A 74 11.68 0.48 -1.35
C TRP A 74 12.44 1.47 -2.24
N ASN A 75 13.47 2.11 -1.67
CA ASN A 75 14.27 3.11 -2.36
C ASN A 75 15.07 2.45 -3.49
N LYS A 76 15.53 1.21 -3.29
CA LYS A 76 16.22 0.43 -4.33
C LYS A 76 15.30 0.16 -5.51
N PHE A 77 14.11 -0.42 -5.29
CA PHE A 77 13.17 -0.72 -6.37
C PHE A 77 12.70 0.54 -7.10
N ALA A 78 12.50 1.64 -6.37
CA ALA A 78 12.17 2.93 -6.96
C ALA A 78 13.29 3.41 -7.91
N LYS A 79 14.54 3.45 -7.45
CA LYS A 79 15.69 3.86 -8.27
C LYS A 79 15.94 2.93 -9.47
N ASP A 80 15.82 1.62 -9.27
CA ASP A 80 15.96 0.63 -10.35
C ASP A 80 14.88 0.83 -11.43
N GLY A 81 13.64 1.09 -11.00
CA GLY A 81 12.53 1.42 -11.90
C GLY A 81 12.77 2.72 -12.67
N ALA A 82 13.26 3.76 -11.99
CA ALA A 82 13.61 5.04 -12.63
C ALA A 82 14.69 4.86 -13.69
N ALA A 83 15.75 4.11 -13.37
CA ALA A 83 16.82 3.81 -14.32
C ALA A 83 16.33 2.99 -15.52
N ALA A 84 15.45 2.01 -15.29
CA ALA A 84 14.84 1.22 -16.35
C ALA A 84 13.95 2.05 -17.27
N ALA A 85 13.10 2.91 -16.71
CA ALA A 85 12.23 3.81 -17.47
C ALA A 85 13.06 4.76 -18.36
N ARG A 86 14.09 5.41 -17.79
CA ARG A 86 15.03 6.26 -18.57
C ARG A 86 15.73 5.52 -19.72
N ALA A 87 15.97 4.23 -19.54
CA ALA A 87 16.61 3.39 -20.56
C ALA A 87 15.61 2.81 -21.58
N GLY A 88 14.32 3.16 -21.53
CA GLY A 88 13.27 2.60 -22.38
C GLY A 88 12.99 1.12 -22.12
N LYS A 89 13.39 0.59 -20.95
CA LYS A 89 13.25 -0.83 -20.59
C LYS A 89 11.93 -1.04 -19.86
N GLU A 90 10.82 -0.92 -20.57
CA GLU A 90 9.45 -0.91 -20.02
C GLU A 90 9.15 -2.15 -19.15
N HIS A 91 9.44 -3.37 -19.62
CA HIS A 91 9.25 -4.59 -18.83
C HIS A 91 10.07 -4.62 -17.54
N THR A 92 11.27 -4.04 -17.55
CA THR A 92 12.12 -3.94 -16.36
C THR A 92 11.56 -2.90 -15.39
N ALA A 93 11.04 -1.77 -15.89
CA ALA A 93 10.35 -0.77 -15.09
C ALA A 93 9.07 -1.35 -14.45
N GLU A 94 8.27 -2.11 -15.21
CA GLU A 94 7.08 -2.81 -14.70
C GLU A 94 7.45 -3.84 -13.62
N SER A 95 8.54 -4.58 -13.82
CA SER A 95 9.04 -5.55 -12.84
C SER A 95 9.35 -4.88 -11.49
N ALA A 96 9.85 -3.64 -11.49
CA ALA A 96 10.10 -2.86 -10.27
C ALA A 96 8.79 -2.57 -9.50
N CYS A 97 7.70 -2.23 -10.19
CA CYS A 97 6.37 -2.11 -9.58
C CYS A 97 5.96 -3.42 -8.90
N GLY A 98 6.15 -4.55 -9.59
CA GLY A 98 5.85 -5.88 -9.08
C GLY A 98 6.65 -6.24 -7.82
N HIS A 99 7.96 -5.97 -7.82
CA HIS A 99 8.84 -6.21 -6.66
C HIS A 99 8.41 -5.40 -5.44
N CYS A 100 8.20 -4.08 -5.61
CA CYS A 100 7.77 -3.22 -4.51
C CYS A 100 6.41 -3.67 -3.95
N HIS A 101 5.45 -4.00 -4.82
CA HIS A 101 4.15 -4.47 -4.38
C HIS A 101 4.20 -5.81 -3.63
N ARG A 102 5.01 -6.77 -4.09
CA ARG A 102 5.15 -8.06 -3.41
C ARG A 102 5.72 -7.91 -2.00
N VAL A 103 6.70 -7.03 -1.82
CA VAL A 103 7.38 -6.86 -0.53
C VAL A 103 6.54 -6.02 0.44
N TYR A 104 5.98 -4.89 0.00
CA TYR A 104 5.48 -3.86 0.91
C TYR A 104 3.97 -3.64 0.90
N ARG A 105 3.25 -3.99 -0.18
CA ARG A 105 1.83 -3.60 -0.33
C ARG A 105 0.95 -4.10 0.81
N ARG A 106 1.17 -5.34 1.28
CA ARG A 106 0.38 -5.91 2.38
C ARG A 106 0.55 -5.11 3.67
N GLU A 107 1.79 -4.88 4.10
CA GLU A 107 2.07 -4.13 5.32
C GLU A 107 1.67 -2.66 5.19
N TYR A 108 1.91 -2.05 4.02
CA TYR A 108 1.48 -0.68 3.75
C TYR A 108 -0.03 -0.53 3.89
N ASN A 109 -0.80 -1.43 3.28
CA ASN A 109 -2.26 -1.39 3.38
C ASN A 109 -2.77 -1.61 4.82
N ALA A 110 -2.04 -2.36 5.64
CA ALA A 110 -2.42 -2.60 7.03
C ALA A 110 -2.12 -1.41 7.94
N ARG A 111 -1.05 -0.66 7.68
CA ARG A 111 -0.52 0.34 8.64
C ARG A 111 -0.55 1.78 8.15
N TYR A 112 -0.58 1.99 6.83
CA TYR A 112 -0.33 3.29 6.22
C TYR A 112 -1.33 3.63 5.11
N ARG A 113 -2.40 2.84 4.92
CA ARG A 113 -3.27 3.03 3.74
C ARG A 113 -3.84 4.45 3.67
N GLU A 114 -4.22 5.03 4.81
CA GLU A 114 -4.83 6.38 4.86
C GLU A 114 -3.78 7.50 5.03
N ARG A 115 -2.49 7.14 5.08
CA ARG A 115 -1.42 8.12 5.25
C ARG A 115 -1.37 9.03 4.03
N GLY A 116 -1.33 10.35 4.27
CA GLY A 116 -1.03 11.34 3.25
C GLY A 116 0.32 11.06 2.57
N VAL A 117 0.42 11.49 1.32
CA VAL A 117 1.66 11.52 0.54
C VAL A 117 1.83 12.94 0.03
N GLU A 118 2.96 13.54 0.34
CA GLU A 118 3.37 14.89 -0.07
C GLU A 118 4.72 14.78 -0.77
#